data_AF-A0A0J7I6A2-F1
#
_entry.id   AF-A0A0J7I6A2-F1
#
_cell.length_a   1.000
_cell.length_b   1.000
_cell.length_c   1.000
_cell.angle_alpha   90.00
_cell.angle_beta   90.00
_cell.angle_gamma   90.00
#
_symmetry.space_group_name_H-M   'P 1'
#
loop_
_entity.id
_entity.type
_entity.pdbx_description
1 polymer ?
#
loop_
_entity_poly.entity_id
_entity_poly.type
_entity_poly.pdbx_seq_one_letter_code
_entity_poly.pdbx_strand_id
1 'polypeptide(L)'
;MIKIKMEEIDINTIMFETLYKISPLRTSKVSMFSLDDIYGHPPFLRFGFYLADETELISILEKITNEFEGNLEWLIRKKPESKNCILIPIIFEEIQSEGQFYKKNFWIKQFGEDIYKKYVDFALEDIPKLAEHIKKEFPKIFR
;
A
#
# COMPACT_ATOMS: atom_id res chain seq x y z
N MET A 1 13.27 21.74 -14.23
CA MET A 1 12.39 22.06 -13.09
C MET A 1 11.17 21.17 -13.21
N ILE A 2 11.08 20.15 -12.36
CA ILE A 2 10.12 19.06 -12.48
C ILE A 2 8.80 19.54 -11.85
N LYS A 3 7.78 19.79 -12.69
CA LYS A 3 6.39 19.75 -12.25
C LYS A 3 6.07 18.28 -11.98
N ILE A 4 6.44 17.77 -10.81
CA ILE A 4 5.75 16.61 -10.25
C ILE A 4 4.32 17.11 -10.06
N LYS A 5 3.34 16.48 -10.70
CA LYS A 5 1.95 16.96 -10.58
C LYS A 5 1.55 16.80 -9.12
N MET A 6 0.99 17.83 -8.51
CA MET A 6 0.54 17.81 -7.11
C MET A 6 -0.38 16.61 -6.84
N GLU A 7 -1.17 16.21 -7.84
CA GLU A 7 -2.00 15.00 -7.86
C GLU A 7 -1.20 13.69 -7.63
N GLU A 8 0.01 13.56 -8.17
CA GLU A 8 0.86 12.37 -7.98
C GLU A 8 1.43 12.30 -6.56
N ILE A 9 1.74 13.45 -5.96
CA ILE A 9 2.19 13.54 -4.57
C ILE A 9 1.03 13.15 -3.65
N ASP A 10 -0.17 13.68 -3.91
CA ASP A 10 -1.36 13.38 -3.13
C ASP A 10 -1.70 11.88 -3.19
N ILE A 11 -1.68 11.26 -4.37
CA ILE A 11 -1.90 9.81 -4.53
C ILE A 11 -0.84 9.01 -3.77
N ASN A 12 0.41 9.47 -3.75
CA ASN A 12 1.50 8.74 -3.08
C ASN A 12 1.37 8.72 -1.55
N THR A 13 0.69 9.70 -0.94
CA THR A 13 0.52 9.81 0.52
C THR A 13 -0.90 9.54 1.03
N ILE A 14 -1.91 9.52 0.15
CA ILE A 14 -3.33 9.42 0.55
C ILE A 14 -3.64 8.21 1.44
N MET A 15 -2.97 7.07 1.21
CA MET A 15 -3.18 5.87 2.01
C MET A 15 -2.64 6.06 3.44
N PHE A 16 -1.44 6.63 3.57
CA PHE A 16 -0.88 6.95 4.89
C PHE A 16 -1.80 7.91 5.65
N GLU A 17 -2.27 8.98 5.00
CA GLU A 17 -3.17 9.96 5.60
C GLU A 17 -4.51 9.36 6.02
N THR A 18 -5.04 8.45 5.20
CA THR A 18 -6.27 7.72 5.49
C THR A 18 -6.12 6.85 6.74
N LEU A 19 -5.04 6.08 6.83
CA LEU A 19 -4.76 5.25 8.00
C LEU A 19 -4.42 6.09 9.24
N TYR A 20 -3.72 7.21 9.08
CA TYR A 20 -3.40 8.12 10.18
C TYR A 20 -4.65 8.75 10.83
N LYS A 21 -5.69 9.03 10.03
CA LYS A 21 -6.99 9.49 10.52
C LYS A 21 -7.77 8.43 11.30
N ILE A 22 -7.43 7.15 11.13
CA ILE A 22 -7.99 6.05 11.92
C ILE A 22 -7.24 5.92 13.24
N SER A 23 -5.92 5.94 13.21
CA SER A 23 -5.09 5.94 14.43
C SER A 23 -3.65 6.35 14.09
N PRO A 24 -2.92 7.03 15.00
CA PRO A 24 -1.56 7.45 14.74
C PRO A 24 -0.63 6.30 14.34
N LEU A 25 0.09 6.50 13.23
CA LEU A 25 1.04 5.55 12.69
C LEU A 25 2.45 5.78 13.24
N ARG A 26 3.18 4.69 13.51
CA ARG A 26 4.59 4.71 13.93
C ARG A 26 5.59 4.69 12.78
N THR A 27 5.12 4.50 11.56
CA THR A 27 6.00 4.43 10.39
C THR A 27 6.30 5.83 9.85
N SER A 28 7.56 6.08 9.52
CA SER A 28 8.03 7.35 8.95
C SER A 28 7.89 7.44 7.43
N LYS A 29 7.82 6.29 6.73
CA LYS A 29 7.67 6.26 5.27
C LYS A 29 6.19 6.39 4.90
N VAL A 30 5.83 7.54 4.35
CA VAL A 30 4.45 7.87 3.95
C VAL A 30 4.15 7.49 2.50
N SER A 31 5.18 7.37 1.66
CA SER A 31 5.07 7.13 0.22
C SER A 31 4.90 5.65 -0.11
N MET A 32 3.97 5.36 -1.02
CA MET A 32 3.73 4.03 -1.57
C MET A 32 4.63 3.66 -2.76
N PHE A 33 5.12 4.65 -3.52
CA PHE A 33 5.98 4.46 -4.69
C PHE A 33 7.03 5.59 -4.83
N SER A 34 8.04 5.37 -5.67
CA SER A 34 9.05 6.38 -5.98
C SER A 34 8.51 7.39 -7.00
N LEU A 35 8.71 8.69 -6.74
CA LEU A 35 8.36 9.75 -7.70
C LEU A 35 9.37 9.88 -8.85
N ASP A 36 10.60 9.37 -8.65
CA ASP A 36 11.65 9.40 -9.68
C ASP A 36 11.46 8.28 -10.73
N ASP A 37 10.94 7.12 -10.30
CA ASP A 37 10.57 5.99 -11.16
C ASP A 37 9.41 5.22 -10.51
N ILE A 38 8.17 5.51 -10.92
CA ILE A 38 6.97 4.84 -10.41
C ILE A 38 6.98 3.33 -10.67
N TYR A 39 7.76 2.87 -11.67
CA TYR A 39 7.95 1.46 -11.99
C TYR A 39 9.18 0.86 -11.31
N GLY A 40 9.89 1.60 -10.45
CA GLY A 40 11.12 1.14 -9.79
C GLY A 40 10.90 -0.06 -8.86
N HIS A 41 9.71 -0.12 -8.25
CA HIS A 41 9.21 -1.25 -7.48
C HIS A 41 7.66 -1.18 -7.41
N PRO A 42 6.97 -2.28 -7.08
CA PRO A 42 5.53 -2.27 -6.89
C PRO A 42 5.09 -1.29 -5.80
N PRO A 43 3.91 -0.64 -5.93
CA PRO A 43 3.37 0.19 -4.87
C PRO A 43 3.02 -0.64 -3.62
N PHE A 44 3.45 -0.18 -2.45
CA PHE A 44 3.12 -0.80 -1.17
C PHE A 44 3.23 0.22 -0.04
N LEU A 45 2.49 0.02 1.05
CA LEU A 45 2.67 0.80 2.27
C LEU A 45 3.11 -0.12 3.40
N ARG A 46 4.28 0.13 3.97
CA ARG A 46 4.67 -0.42 5.28
C ARG A 46 4.08 0.50 6.34
N PHE A 47 3.33 -0.04 7.29
CA PHE A 47 2.70 0.75 8.34
C PHE A 47 2.60 0.01 9.66
N GLY A 48 2.10 0.70 10.67
CA GLY A 48 1.76 0.15 11.97
C GLY A 48 1.31 1.23 12.94
N PHE A 49 0.48 0.88 13.91
CA PHE A 49 -0.14 1.84 14.82
C PHE A 49 0.65 2.00 16.12
N TYR A 50 0.48 3.15 16.80
CA TYR A 50 1.04 3.39 18.13
C TYR A 50 0.24 2.72 19.28
N LEU A 51 -0.65 1.78 18.98
CA LEU A 51 -1.46 1.08 19.98
C LEU A 51 -0.69 -0.03 20.70
N ALA A 52 -1.01 -0.24 21.97
CA ALA A 52 -0.48 -1.35 22.76
C ALA A 52 -0.95 -2.71 22.20
N ASP A 53 -2.22 -2.79 21.81
CA ASP A 53 -2.82 -3.88 21.03
C ASP A 53 -3.52 -3.30 19.79
N GLU A 54 -3.07 -3.72 18.61
CA GLU A 54 -3.62 -3.32 17.31
C GLU A 54 -4.38 -4.46 16.62
N THR A 55 -4.60 -5.60 17.30
CA THR A 55 -5.11 -6.83 16.68
C THR A 55 -6.51 -6.65 16.06
N GLU A 56 -7.45 -6.07 16.82
CA GLU A 56 -8.81 -5.83 16.32
C GLU A 56 -8.81 -4.82 15.17
N LEU A 57 -8.05 -3.72 15.32
CA LEU A 57 -7.93 -2.69 14.29
C LEU A 57 -7.39 -3.28 12.98
N ILE A 58 -6.30 -4.05 13.05
CA ILE A 58 -5.71 -4.71 11.88
C ILE A 58 -6.68 -5.72 11.27
N SER A 59 -7.40 -6.50 12.08
CA SER A 59 -8.39 -7.46 11.57
C SER A 59 -9.54 -6.78 10.81
N ILE A 60 -10.02 -5.62 11.31
CA ILE A 60 -11.03 -4.81 10.61
C ILE A 60 -10.46 -4.26 9.29
N LEU A 61 -9.24 -3.71 9.31
CA LEU A 61 -8.58 -3.22 8.10
C LEU A 61 -8.37 -4.34 7.06
N GLU A 62 -7.95 -5.53 7.48
CA GLU A 62 -7.79 -6.71 6.64
C GLU A 62 -9.11 -7.06 5.96
N LYS A 63 -10.20 -7.11 6.72
CA LYS A 63 -11.53 -7.39 6.18
C LYS A 63 -11.94 -6.35 5.12
N ILE A 64 -11.85 -5.06 5.45
CA ILE A 64 -12.23 -3.97 4.53
C ILE A 64 -11.34 -4.01 3.27
N THR A 65 -10.05 -4.27 3.43
CA THR A 65 -9.13 -4.36 2.28
C THR A 65 -9.48 -5.52 1.37
N ASN A 66 -9.84 -6.68 1.94
CA ASN A 66 -10.21 -7.87 1.17
C ASN A 66 -11.58 -7.74 0.48
N GLU A 67 -12.45 -6.85 0.96
CA GLU A 67 -13.75 -6.54 0.36
C GLU A 67 -13.68 -5.47 -0.75
N PHE A 68 -12.50 -4.87 -0.96
CA PHE A 68 -12.30 -3.86 -1.99
C PHE A 68 -12.26 -4.48 -3.41
N GLU A 69 -13.19 -4.06 -4.26
CA GLU A 69 -13.26 -4.45 -5.67
C GLU A 69 -12.54 -3.40 -6.55
N GLY A 70 -11.24 -3.60 -6.76
CA GLY A 70 -10.38 -2.77 -7.61
C GLY A 70 -9.95 -3.46 -8.92
N ASN A 71 -8.96 -2.86 -9.58
CA ASN A 71 -8.26 -3.50 -10.70
C ASN A 71 -7.41 -4.70 -10.24
N LEU A 72 -6.88 -4.64 -9.01
CA LEU A 72 -6.12 -5.70 -8.36
C LEU A 72 -6.76 -6.08 -7.03
N GLU A 73 -6.53 -7.32 -6.61
CA GLU A 73 -6.77 -7.74 -5.23
C GLU A 73 -5.68 -7.17 -4.32
N TRP A 74 -6.08 -6.67 -3.15
CA TRP A 74 -5.19 -6.11 -2.15
C TRP A 74 -5.24 -6.92 -0.87
N LEU A 75 -4.13 -6.96 -0.12
CA LEU A 75 -4.09 -7.57 1.19
C LEU A 75 -3.25 -6.76 2.16
N ILE A 76 -3.46 -7.01 3.45
CA ILE A 76 -2.57 -6.59 4.52
C ILE A 76 -1.80 -7.82 5.01
N ARG A 77 -0.47 -7.78 4.90
CA ARG A 77 0.41 -8.83 5.40
C ARG A 77 1.05 -8.40 6.72
N LYS A 78 0.80 -9.16 7.78
CA LYS A 78 1.52 -9.04 9.05
C LYS A 78 2.81 -9.84 9.01
N LYS A 79 3.94 -9.23 9.38
CA LYS A 79 5.20 -9.96 9.56
C LYS A 79 5.22 -10.57 10.96
N PRO A 80 5.41 -11.89 11.14
CA PRO A 80 5.40 -12.51 12.48
C PRO A 80 6.41 -11.89 13.45
N GLU A 81 7.57 -11.47 12.92
CA GLU A 81 8.68 -10.91 13.69
C GLU A 81 8.64 -9.37 13.83
N SER A 82 7.62 -8.71 13.26
CA SER A 82 7.50 -7.26 13.30
C SER A 82 6.10 -6.86 13.65
N LYS A 83 5.93 -5.81 14.46
CA LYS A 83 4.61 -5.20 14.58
C LYS A 83 4.11 -4.66 13.23
N ASN A 84 5.00 -4.42 12.26
CA ASN A 84 4.63 -3.75 11.00
C ASN A 84 3.79 -4.64 10.09
N CYS A 85 2.84 -3.98 9.47
CA CYS A 85 1.99 -4.52 8.42
C CYS A 85 2.46 -3.97 7.06
N ILE A 86 2.12 -4.69 6.00
CA ILE A 86 2.36 -4.29 4.62
C ILE A 86 1.03 -4.34 3.90
N LEU A 87 0.56 -3.20 3.39
CA LEU A 87 -0.54 -3.13 2.43
C LEU A 87 0.04 -3.19 1.03
N ILE A 88 -0.38 -4.17 0.23
CA ILE A 88 0.18 -4.44 -1.09
C ILE A 88 -0.83 -5.18 -1.99
N PRO A 89 -0.77 -5.05 -3.33
CA PRO A 89 -1.49 -5.94 -4.22
C PRO A 89 -1.01 -7.39 -4.09
N ILE A 90 -1.92 -8.36 -4.08
CA ILE A 90 -1.62 -9.78 -3.84
C ILE A 90 -0.61 -10.32 -4.86
N ILE A 91 -0.68 -9.86 -6.11
CA ILE A 91 0.24 -10.28 -7.16
C ILE A 91 1.72 -9.93 -6.87
N PHE A 92 1.97 -8.99 -5.95
CA PHE A 92 3.30 -8.59 -5.51
C PHE A 92 3.64 -9.08 -4.09
N GLU A 93 2.81 -9.94 -3.49
CA GLU A 93 2.97 -10.41 -2.11
C GLU A 93 4.26 -11.24 -1.88
N GLU A 94 4.91 -11.74 -2.94
CA GLU A 94 6.16 -12.49 -2.82
C GLU A 94 7.32 -11.59 -2.30
N ILE A 95 7.29 -11.32 -0.99
CA ILE A 95 8.22 -10.50 -0.21
C ILE A 95 9.47 -11.32 0.17
N GLN A 96 9.62 -12.55 -0.35
CA GLN A 96 10.56 -13.57 0.17
C GLN A 96 12.05 -13.17 0.16
N SER A 97 12.41 -12.02 -0.42
CA SER A 97 13.68 -11.38 -0.06
C SER A 97 13.55 -9.86 -0.10
N GLU A 98 13.70 -9.21 1.04
CA GLU A 98 13.69 -7.74 1.18
C GLU A 98 14.72 -7.04 0.24
N GLY A 99 15.64 -7.78 -0.38
CA GLY A 99 16.58 -7.29 -1.38
C GLY A 99 16.13 -7.38 -2.85
N GLN A 100 15.11 -8.15 -3.21
CA GLN A 100 14.63 -8.25 -4.61
C GLN A 100 13.40 -7.39 -4.88
N PHE A 101 12.58 -7.14 -3.85
CA PHE A 101 11.37 -6.32 -3.97
C PHE A 101 11.63 -4.94 -4.60
N TYR A 102 12.72 -4.29 -4.21
CA TYR A 102 13.09 -2.97 -4.73
C TYR A 102 13.82 -3.00 -6.07
N LYS A 103 13.98 -4.17 -6.69
CA LYS A 103 14.68 -4.32 -7.97
C LYS A 103 13.66 -4.48 -9.09
N LYS A 104 13.42 -3.42 -9.85
CA LYS A 104 12.62 -3.43 -11.09
C LYS A 104 12.89 -4.64 -11.99
N ASN A 105 14.16 -4.99 -12.19
CA ASN A 105 14.57 -6.12 -13.05
C ASN A 105 14.08 -7.48 -12.54
N PHE A 106 13.87 -7.63 -11.23
CA PHE A 106 13.26 -8.84 -10.68
C PHE A 106 11.82 -8.97 -11.20
N TRP A 107 11.01 -7.92 -11.07
CA TRP A 107 9.61 -7.92 -11.49
C TRP A 107 9.43 -8.02 -13.00
N ILE A 108 10.28 -7.33 -13.77
CA ILE A 108 10.31 -7.48 -15.23
C ILE A 108 10.63 -8.93 -15.62
N LYS A 109 11.53 -9.61 -14.90
CA LYS A 109 11.83 -11.03 -15.16
C LYS A 109 10.66 -11.95 -14.80
N GLN A 110 9.90 -11.63 -13.74
CA GLN A 110 8.75 -12.43 -13.31
C GLN A 110 7.55 -12.29 -14.25
N PHE A 111 7.22 -11.07 -14.68
CA PHE A 111 5.98 -10.78 -15.40
C PHE A 111 6.17 -10.42 -16.88
N GLY A 112 7.37 -10.00 -17.28
CA GLY A 112 7.58 -9.22 -18.50
C GLY A 112 7.34 -7.73 -18.26
N GLU A 113 8.01 -6.87 -19.03
CA GLU A 113 8.00 -5.42 -18.80
C GLU A 113 6.61 -4.79 -18.94
N ASP A 114 5.89 -5.11 -20.02
CA ASP A 114 4.58 -4.52 -20.30
C ASP A 114 3.53 -4.92 -19.26
N ILE A 115 3.54 -6.20 -18.87
CA ILE A 115 2.61 -6.73 -17.86
C ILE A 115 2.92 -6.14 -16.49
N TYR A 116 4.21 -6.04 -16.12
CA TYR A 116 4.62 -5.41 -14.87
C TYR A 116 4.18 -3.96 -14.80
N LYS A 117 4.45 -3.15 -15.84
CA LYS A 117 4.01 -1.75 -15.89
C LYS A 117 2.50 -1.63 -15.77
N LYS A 118 1.76 -2.48 -16.48
CA LYS A 118 0.29 -2.52 -16.40
C LYS A 118 -0.22 -2.81 -14.99
N TYR A 119 0.40 -3.74 -14.26
CA TYR A 119 0.03 -3.98 -12.86
C TYR A 119 0.39 -2.82 -11.94
N VAL A 120 1.51 -2.15 -12.18
CA VAL A 120 1.84 -0.91 -11.45
C VAL A 120 0.80 0.17 -11.73
N ASP A 121 0.44 0.40 -12.99
CA ASP A 121 -0.58 1.39 -13.37
C ASP A 121 -1.93 1.08 -12.71
N PHE A 122 -2.36 -0.19 -12.74
CA PHE A 122 -3.57 -0.64 -12.03
C PHE A 122 -3.51 -0.39 -10.53
N ALA A 123 -2.37 -0.66 -9.88
CA ALA A 123 -2.19 -0.37 -8.47
C ALA A 123 -2.27 1.13 -8.19
N LEU A 124 -1.67 1.98 -9.04
CA LEU A 124 -1.74 3.44 -8.90
C LEU A 124 -3.16 3.98 -9.04
N GLU A 125 -3.96 3.42 -9.96
CA GLU A 125 -5.39 3.74 -10.09
C GLU A 125 -6.23 3.29 -8.90
N ASP A 126 -5.85 2.17 -8.27
CA ASP A 126 -6.56 1.60 -7.12
C ASP A 126 -6.30 2.35 -5.82
N ILE A 127 -5.08 2.84 -5.58
CA ILE A 127 -4.68 3.51 -4.32
C ILE A 127 -5.71 4.55 -3.83
N PRO A 128 -6.13 5.55 -4.63
CA PRO A 128 -7.10 6.54 -4.15
C PRO A 128 -8.49 5.94 -3.92
N LYS A 129 -8.90 4.93 -4.71
CA LYS A 129 -10.19 4.26 -4.56
C LYS A 129 -10.23 3.40 -3.30
N LEU A 130 -9.15 2.65 -3.04
CA LEU A 130 -8.97 1.85 -1.83
C LEU A 130 -8.91 2.74 -0.59
N ALA A 131 -8.21 3.87 -0.66
CA ALA A 131 -8.19 4.85 0.43
C ALA A 131 -9.60 5.37 0.76
N GLU A 132 -10.40 5.72 -0.25
CA GLU A 132 -11.78 6.15 -0.01
C GLU A 132 -12.68 5.00 0.47
N HIS A 133 -12.48 3.77 -0.02
CA HIS A 133 -13.19 2.58 0.46
C HIS A 133 -12.91 2.35 1.95
N ILE A 134 -11.64 2.35 2.37
CA ILE A 134 -11.26 2.27 3.77
C ILE A 134 -11.91 3.40 4.56
N LYS A 135 -11.83 4.64 4.08
CA LYS A 135 -12.46 5.78 4.75
C LYS A 135 -13.99 5.64 4.87
N LYS A 136 -14.67 4.99 3.93
CA LYS A 136 -16.13 4.82 3.98
C LYS A 136 -16.54 3.71 4.93
N GLU A 137 -15.87 2.57 4.86
CA GLU A 137 -16.25 1.35 5.58
C GLU A 137 -15.66 1.26 6.99
N PHE A 138 -14.59 2.04 7.30
CA PHE A 138 -13.99 1.98 8.64
C PHE A 138 -14.95 2.48 9.72
N PRO A 139 -15.19 1.70 10.81
CA PRO A 139 -16.13 2.08 11.86
C PRO A 139 -15.78 3.42 12.50
N LYS A 140 -16.78 4.29 12.68
CA LYS A 140 -16.61 5.62 13.29
C LYS A 140 -16.18 5.59 14.76
N ILE A 141 -16.26 4.44 15.42
CA ILE A 141 -15.93 4.27 16.84
C ILE A 141 -14.42 4.48 17.10
N PHE A 142 -13.61 4.39 16.04
CA PHE A 142 -12.16 4.62 16.08
C PHE A 142 -11.73 6.03 15.61
N ARG A 143 -12.67 6.96 15.36
CA ARG A 143 -12.36 8.34 14.91
C ARG A 143 -12.37 9.35 16.04
#